data_AF-A0A3N4M6X8-F1
#
_entry.id   AF-A0A3N4M6X8-F1
#
_cell.length_a   1.000
_cell.length_b   1.000
_cell.length_c   1.000
_cell.angle_alpha   90.00
_cell.angle_beta   90.00
_cell.angle_gamma   90.00
#
_symmetry.space_group_name_H-M   'P 1'
#
loop_
_entity.id
_entity.type
_entity.pdbx_description
1 polymer ?
#
loop_
_entity_poly.entity_id
_entity_poly.type
_entity_poly.pdbx_seq_one_letter_code
_entity_poly.pdbx_strand_id
1 'polypeptide(L)'
;MPIDRSLGRNVQFYDATSPGDALGGLIQNGSVTEANFLDMLAILLITKTPIRVQERDSGHIVMRTNTRLEAGHYDVYCDSRINVNYEPWVYRIMSHSVSGRDGAFTTGIRGRDGRCVISGVVNRYAFRGGWFGFEAAH
;
A
#
# COMPACT_ATOMS: atom_id res chain seq x y z
N MET A 1 13.22 5.22 -7.51
CA MET A 1 12.57 4.81 -6.25
C MET A 1 11.56 5.89 -5.86
N PRO A 2 10.42 5.58 -5.22
CA PRO A 2 9.48 6.61 -4.79
C PRO A 2 10.15 7.53 -3.77
N ILE A 3 9.89 8.85 -3.87
CA ILE A 3 10.40 9.88 -2.96
C ILE A 3 9.92 9.66 -1.51
N ASP A 4 8.76 9.03 -1.35
CA ASP A 4 8.24 8.58 -0.07
C ASP A 4 7.41 7.30 -0.26
N ARG A 5 7.80 6.23 0.44
CA ARG A 5 7.11 4.91 0.42
C ARG A 5 5.79 4.91 1.20
N SER A 6 5.55 5.94 2.01
CA SER A 6 4.29 6.17 2.71
C SER A 6 3.27 6.91 1.84
N LEU A 7 3.74 7.56 0.75
CA LEU A 7 2.94 8.45 -0.08
C LEU A 7 1.65 7.76 -0.53
N GLY A 8 0.54 8.29 -0.01
CA GLY A 8 -0.82 7.95 -0.35
C GLY A 8 -1.32 6.59 0.15
N ARG A 9 -0.71 6.07 1.22
CA ARG A 9 -1.41 5.22 2.20
C ARG A 9 -2.51 6.05 2.87
N ASN A 10 -3.70 5.49 2.97
CA ASN A 10 -4.86 6.09 3.63
C ASN A 10 -5.38 5.20 4.77
N VAL A 11 -4.68 4.11 5.04
CA VAL A 11 -4.87 3.27 6.22
C VAL A 11 -3.52 3.15 6.89
N GLN A 12 -3.46 3.55 8.14
CA GLN A 12 -2.27 3.47 8.99
C GLN A 12 -2.61 2.67 10.24
N PHE A 13 -1.68 1.85 10.71
CA PHE A 13 -1.87 1.08 11.93
C PHE A 13 -0.70 1.22 12.90
N TYR A 14 -1.03 1.18 14.18
CA TYR A 14 -0.16 1.55 15.29
C TYR A 14 -0.21 0.48 16.37
N ASP A 15 0.84 0.42 17.20
CA ASP A 15 0.74 -0.23 18.50
C ASP A 15 -0.11 0.67 19.41
N ALA A 16 -1.17 0.14 20.00
CA ALA A 16 -2.04 0.91 20.89
C ALA A 16 -1.30 1.49 22.11
N THR A 17 -0.17 0.89 22.50
CA THR A 17 0.69 1.38 23.59
C THR A 17 1.61 2.53 23.15
N SER A 18 1.80 2.71 21.84
CA SER A 18 2.69 3.72 21.23
C SER A 18 2.03 4.35 19.98
N PRO A 19 0.91 5.09 20.14
CA PRO A 19 0.09 5.55 19.02
C PRO A 19 0.73 6.64 18.15
N GLY A 20 1.90 7.17 18.54
CA GLY A 20 2.68 8.14 17.77
C GLY A 20 3.52 7.53 16.66
N ASP A 21 3.84 6.24 16.74
CA ASP A 21 4.75 5.57 15.81
C ASP A 21 4.00 4.53 14.98
N ALA A 22 3.81 4.82 13.69
CA ALA A 22 3.12 3.90 12.79
C ALA A 22 3.93 2.62 12.61
N LEU A 23 3.32 1.47 12.90
CA LEU A 23 3.88 0.15 12.58
C LEU A 23 3.89 -0.09 11.07
N GLY A 24 2.90 0.47 10.37
CA GLY A 24 2.80 0.36 8.93
C GLY A 24 1.54 1.01 8.37
N GLY A 25 1.25 0.69 7.12
CA GLY A 25 0.04 1.16 6.46
C GLY A 25 -0.09 0.64 5.04
N LEU A 26 -1.28 0.77 4.48
CA LEU A 26 -1.62 0.33 3.14
C LEU A 26 -2.50 1.35 2.42
N ILE A 27 -2.77 1.07 1.15
CA ILE A 27 -3.70 1.85 0.33
C ILE A 27 -5.00 1.06 0.22
N GLN A 28 -6.06 1.58 0.84
CA GLN A 28 -7.43 1.18 0.57
C GLN A 28 -7.79 1.64 -0.85
N ASN A 29 -7.60 0.74 -1.83
CA ASN A 29 -7.86 0.99 -3.26
C ASN A 29 -9.21 0.41 -3.72
N GLY A 30 -10.20 0.41 -2.83
CA GLY A 30 -11.57 -0.08 -3.07
C GLY A 30 -11.79 -1.56 -2.74
N SER A 31 -10.77 -2.40 -2.81
CA SER A 31 -10.93 -3.86 -2.72
C SER A 31 -10.48 -4.51 -1.40
N VAL A 32 -9.83 -3.74 -0.51
CA VAL A 32 -9.31 -4.31 0.75
C VAL A 32 -10.46 -4.46 1.74
N THR A 33 -10.66 -5.68 2.22
CA THR A 33 -11.63 -6.02 3.26
C THR A 33 -10.99 -6.09 4.64
N GLU A 34 -11.80 -6.09 5.69
CA GLU A 34 -11.34 -6.32 7.06
C GLU A 34 -10.63 -7.67 7.22
N ALA A 35 -11.18 -8.74 6.62
CA ALA A 35 -10.53 -10.05 6.63
C ALA A 35 -9.14 -10.00 5.97
N ASN A 36 -9.01 -9.36 4.81
CA ASN A 36 -7.71 -9.20 4.16
C ASN A 36 -6.73 -8.40 5.01
N PHE A 37 -7.22 -7.37 5.70
CA PHE A 37 -6.39 -6.56 6.57
C PHE A 37 -5.84 -7.37 7.75
N LEU A 38 -6.69 -8.15 8.43
CA LEU A 38 -6.25 -9.04 9.51
C LEU A 38 -5.25 -10.10 9.01
N ASP A 39 -5.46 -10.67 7.82
CA ASP A 39 -4.52 -11.62 7.22
C ASP A 39 -3.16 -10.98 6.89
N MET A 40 -3.16 -9.73 6.41
CA MET A 40 -1.92 -8.97 6.20
C MET A 40 -1.19 -8.72 7.52
N LEU A 41 -1.90 -8.34 8.59
CA LEU A 41 -1.30 -8.14 9.90
C LEU A 41 -0.71 -9.43 10.47
N ALA A 42 -1.32 -10.59 10.22
CA ALA A 42 -0.78 -11.88 10.64
C ALA A 42 0.55 -12.24 9.95
N ILE A 43 0.81 -11.71 8.75
CA ILE A 43 2.09 -11.88 8.05
C ILE A 43 3.12 -10.85 8.54
N LEU A 44 2.68 -9.61 8.77
CA LEU A 44 3.56 -8.49 9.07
C LEU A 44 3.95 -8.39 10.55
N LEU A 45 3.09 -8.84 11.47
CA LEU A 45 3.29 -8.68 12.91
C LEU A 45 3.66 -10.02 13.54
N ILE A 46 4.74 -10.01 14.29
CA ILE A 46 5.19 -11.12 15.12
C ILE A 46 4.69 -10.84 16.54
N THR A 47 3.67 -11.57 16.97
CA THR A 47 3.09 -11.51 18.32
C THR A 47 3.06 -12.90 18.96
N LYS A 48 3.07 -12.97 20.30
CA LYS A 48 2.94 -14.23 21.04
C LYS A 48 1.49 -14.54 21.43
N THR A 49 0.66 -13.52 21.47
CA THR A 49 -0.76 -13.58 21.80
C THR A 49 -1.60 -13.06 20.63
N PRO A 50 -2.88 -13.43 20.56
CA PRO A 50 -3.79 -12.88 19.57
C PRO A 50 -3.82 -11.35 19.62
N ILE A 51 -4.07 -10.73 18.47
CA ILE A 51 -4.24 -9.28 18.36
C ILE A 51 -5.72 -8.93 18.26
N ARG A 52 -6.08 -7.74 18.74
CA ARG A 52 -7.36 -7.08 18.46
C ARG A 52 -7.08 -5.77 17.74
N VAL A 53 -7.84 -5.46 16.69
CA VAL A 53 -7.65 -4.24 15.92
C VAL A 53 -8.90 -3.38 16.01
N GLN A 54 -8.71 -2.09 16.25
CA GLN A 54 -9.79 -1.12 16.41
C GLN A 54 -9.49 0.13 15.58
N GLU A 55 -10.48 0.63 14.88
CA GLU A 55 -10.39 1.93 14.22
C GLU A 55 -10.50 3.05 15.28
N ARG A 56 -9.60 4.02 15.22
CA ARG A 56 -9.34 4.97 16.31
C ARG A 56 -10.47 5.98 16.51
N ASP A 57 -11.06 6.47 15.42
CA ASP A 57 -11.98 7.62 15.48
C ASP A 57 -13.42 7.18 15.79
N SER A 58 -13.89 6.09 15.18
CA SER A 58 -15.21 5.47 15.40
C SER A 58 -15.23 4.43 16.51
N GLY A 59 -14.06 3.89 16.89
CA GLY A 59 -13.96 2.79 17.84
C GLY A 59 -14.41 1.44 17.25
N HIS A 60 -14.65 1.35 15.94
CA HIS A 60 -15.09 0.14 15.26
C HIS A 60 -14.07 -0.99 15.43
N ILE A 61 -14.54 -2.15 15.88
CA ILE A 61 -13.70 -3.34 16.03
C ILE A 61 -13.64 -4.05 14.69
N VAL A 62 -12.44 -4.20 14.15
CA VAL A 62 -12.21 -4.90 12.88
C VAL A 62 -12.46 -6.39 13.11
N MET A 63 -13.36 -6.97 12.31
CA MET A 63 -13.74 -8.38 12.41
C MET A 63 -13.34 -9.11 11.13
N ARG A 64 -13.29 -10.45 11.18
CA ARG A 64 -12.94 -11.26 10.00
C ARG A 64 -14.14 -11.34 9.04
N THR A 65 -14.43 -10.24 8.35
CA THR A 65 -15.56 -10.08 7.43
C THR A 65 -15.11 -9.62 6.04
N ASN A 66 -15.97 -9.81 5.05
CA ASN A 66 -15.75 -9.28 3.69
C ASN A 66 -16.19 -7.82 3.55
N THR A 67 -16.48 -7.14 4.65
CA THR A 67 -16.77 -5.70 4.66
C THR A 67 -15.52 -4.94 4.23
N ARG A 68 -15.72 -3.90 3.43
CA ARG A 68 -14.63 -3.02 3.01
C ARG A 68 -13.99 -2.38 4.24
N LEU A 69 -12.66 -2.41 4.31
CA LEU A 69 -11.92 -1.65 5.31
C LEU A 69 -12.00 -0.15 4.98
N GLU A 70 -12.33 0.68 5.96
CA GLU A 70 -12.38 2.14 5.77
C GLU A 70 -10.99 2.77 5.86
N ALA A 71 -10.82 3.91 5.21
CA ALA A 71 -9.61 4.72 5.36
C ALA A 71 -9.57 5.32 6.77
N GLY A 72 -8.40 5.29 7.43
CA GLY A 72 -8.29 5.78 8.80
C GLY A 72 -7.07 5.24 9.56
N HIS A 73 -7.08 5.50 10.87
CA HIS A 73 -6.04 5.09 11.80
C HIS A 73 -6.55 3.92 12.64
N TYR A 74 -5.74 2.87 12.76
CA TYR A 74 -6.11 1.66 13.46
C TYR A 74 -5.12 1.34 14.58
N ASP A 75 -5.63 1.06 15.76
CA ASP A 75 -4.84 0.67 16.92
C ASP A 75 -4.86 -0.86 17.06
N VAL A 76 -3.67 -1.45 17.12
CA VAL A 76 -3.46 -2.87 17.35
C VAL A 76 -3.17 -3.09 18.83
N TYR A 77 -4.07 -3.82 19.48
CA TYR A 77 -3.96 -4.23 20.88
C TYR A 77 -3.41 -5.65 20.95
N CYS A 78 -2.41 -5.85 21.80
CA CYS A 78 -1.84 -7.16 22.08
C CYS A 78 -1.30 -7.20 23.50
N ASP A 79 -1.54 -8.29 24.22
CA ASP A 79 -1.00 -8.49 25.58
C ASP A 79 0.51 -8.77 25.58
N SER A 80 1.06 -9.09 24.41
CA SER A 80 2.49 -9.30 24.20
C SER A 80 3.08 -8.20 23.33
N ARG A 81 4.40 -8.04 23.42
CA ARG A 81 5.14 -7.10 22.58
C ARG A 81 4.91 -7.41 21.09
N ILE A 82 4.53 -6.38 20.34
CA ILE A 82 4.40 -6.43 18.88
C ILE A 82 5.78 -6.15 18.26
N ASN A 83 6.23 -7.01 17.35
CA ASN A 83 7.39 -6.74 16.50
C ASN A 83 6.97 -6.79 15.02
N VAL A 84 7.52 -5.91 14.20
CA VAL A 84 7.31 -5.96 12.75
C VAL A 84 8.27 -6.99 12.13
N ASN A 85 7.77 -7.82 11.23
CA ASN A 85 8.57 -8.76 10.46
C ASN A 85 9.42 -8.01 9.41
N TYR A 86 10.73 -8.25 9.43
CA TYR A 86 11.71 -7.67 8.49
C TYR A 86 12.36 -8.71 7.57
N GLU A 87 11.80 -9.93 7.50
CA GLU A 87 12.28 -10.95 6.58
C GLU A 87 12.30 -10.44 5.13
N PRO A 88 13.36 -10.75 4.36
CA PRO A 88 13.46 -10.34 2.98
C PRO A 88 12.37 -11.01 2.16
N TRP A 89 11.55 -10.21 1.47
CA TRP A 89 10.55 -10.69 0.54
C TRP A 89 11.13 -10.77 -0.87
N VAL A 90 10.70 -11.77 -1.64
CA VAL A 90 11.14 -11.93 -3.04
C VAL A 90 10.45 -10.88 -3.89
N TYR A 91 11.20 -9.86 -4.31
CA TYR A 91 10.70 -8.86 -5.26
C TYR A 91 10.73 -9.44 -6.68
N ARG A 92 9.68 -9.16 -7.46
CA ARG A 92 9.72 -9.42 -8.91
C ARG A 92 10.76 -8.49 -9.52
N ILE A 93 11.78 -9.06 -10.16
CA ILE A 93 12.72 -8.29 -10.97
C ILE A 93 11.95 -7.74 -12.18
N MET A 94 11.79 -6.42 -12.25
CA MET A 94 11.20 -5.78 -13.43
C MET A 94 12.29 -5.63 -14.49
N SER A 95 12.07 -6.18 -15.69
CA SER A 95 12.93 -5.96 -16.84
C SER A 95 12.66 -4.57 -17.41
N HIS A 96 13.56 -3.63 -17.17
CA HIS A 96 13.48 -2.29 -17.76
C HIS A 96 14.17 -2.28 -19.13
N SER A 97 13.42 -1.96 -20.19
CA SER A 97 14.04 -1.60 -21.47
C SER A 97 14.57 -0.17 -21.36
N VAL A 98 15.89 0.00 -21.41
CA VAL A 98 16.52 1.33 -21.45
C VAL A 98 16.56 1.78 -22.91
N SER A 99 15.55 2.55 -23.36
CA SER A 99 15.63 3.25 -24.65
C SER A 99 16.26 4.63 -24.46
N GLY A 100 17.29 4.94 -25.24
CA GLY A 100 18.11 6.15 -25.08
C GLY A 100 17.52 7.42 -25.72
N ARG A 101 16.20 7.68 -25.64
CA ARG A 101 15.61 8.90 -26.23
C ARG A 101 14.70 9.71 -25.31
N ASP A 102 14.67 10.99 -25.68
CA ASP A 102 14.31 12.22 -24.98
C ASP A 102 13.17 12.16 -23.94
N GLY A 103 13.47 12.66 -22.74
CA GLY A 103 12.51 12.77 -21.64
C GLY A 103 11.30 13.62 -22.01
N ALA A 104 11.45 14.58 -22.94
CA ALA A 104 10.36 15.44 -23.41
C ALA A 104 9.28 14.66 -24.18
N PHE A 105 9.66 13.76 -25.09
CA PHE A 105 8.70 12.93 -25.83
C PHE A 105 7.91 12.02 -24.89
N THR A 106 8.64 11.32 -24.00
CA THR A 106 8.04 10.44 -23.01
C THR A 106 7.08 11.20 -22.09
N THR A 107 7.47 12.39 -21.63
CA THR A 107 6.63 13.24 -20.78
C THR A 107 5.39 13.74 -21.53
N GLY A 108 5.53 14.11 -22.80
CA GLY A 108 4.40 14.54 -23.64
C GLY A 108 3.37 13.43 -23.86
N ILE A 109 3.82 12.21 -24.21
CA ILE A 109 2.93 11.04 -24.37
C ILE A 109 2.23 10.71 -23.05
N ARG A 110 2.98 10.71 -21.95
CA ARG A 110 2.43 10.48 -20.60
C ARG A 110 1.36 11.50 -20.23
N GLY A 111 1.63 12.79 -20.45
CA GLY A 111 0.68 13.87 -20.18
C GLY A 111 -0.58 13.79 -21.05
N ARG A 112 -0.44 13.39 -22.32
CA ARG A 112 -1.57 13.24 -23.25
C ARG A 112 -2.44 12.02 -22.93
N ASP A 113 -1.81 10.88 -22.68
CA ASP A 113 -2.52 9.59 -22.71
C ASP A 113 -2.98 9.14 -21.32
N GLY A 114 -2.15 9.28 -20.27
CA GLY A 114 -2.53 8.86 -18.92
C GLY A 114 -2.86 7.37 -18.75
N ARG A 115 -2.61 6.54 -19.77
CA ARG A 115 -3.03 5.13 -19.85
C ARG A 115 -2.13 4.35 -20.80
N CYS A 116 -2.25 3.02 -20.79
CA CYS A 116 -1.60 2.16 -21.76
C CYS A 116 -2.30 2.33 -23.11
N VAL A 117 -1.56 2.70 -24.15
CA VAL A 117 -2.13 2.91 -25.50
C VAL A 117 -2.63 1.61 -26.12
N ILE A 118 -2.03 0.46 -25.76
CA ILE A 118 -2.40 -0.85 -26.31
C ILE A 118 -3.63 -1.41 -25.60
N SER A 119 -3.61 -1.50 -24.28
CA SER A 119 -4.68 -2.15 -23.50
C SER A 119 -5.79 -1.20 -23.05
N GLY A 120 -5.58 0.12 -23.16
CA GLY A 120 -6.49 1.14 -22.63
C GLY A 120 -6.50 1.26 -21.10
N VAL A 121 -5.73 0.43 -20.37
CA VAL A 121 -5.69 0.43 -18.90
C VAL A 121 -5.19 1.78 -18.39
N VAL A 122 -5.98 2.44 -17.55
CA VAL A 122 -5.64 3.75 -16.98
C VAL A 122 -4.49 3.63 -15.98
N ASN A 123 -3.52 4.53 -16.08
CA ASN A 123 -2.43 4.62 -15.11
C ASN A 123 -2.93 5.32 -13.82
N ARG A 124 -3.39 4.52 -12.87
CA ARG A 124 -3.85 5.01 -11.56
C ARG A 124 -2.74 5.66 -10.71
N TYR A 125 -1.47 5.51 -11.07
CA TYR A 125 -0.34 6.08 -10.34
C TYR A 125 0.20 7.37 -10.97
N ALA A 126 -0.36 7.83 -12.10
CA ALA A 126 0.10 9.02 -12.81
C ALA A 126 0.11 10.27 -11.93
N PHE A 127 -0.89 10.43 -11.06
CA PHE A 127 -0.97 11.56 -10.11
C PHE A 127 0.17 11.62 -9.08
N ARG A 128 0.88 10.51 -8.88
CA ARG A 128 2.08 10.42 -8.02
C ARG A 128 3.38 10.45 -8.83
N GLY A 129 3.31 10.77 -10.12
CA GLY A 129 4.43 10.67 -11.05
C GLY A 129 4.87 9.22 -11.34
N GLY A 130 4.07 8.22 -10.95
CA GLY A 130 4.38 6.81 -11.15
C GLY A 130 4.03 6.35 -12.56
N TRP A 131 5.01 5.82 -13.29
CA TRP A 131 4.86 5.34 -14.67
C TRP A 131 5.42 3.93 -14.89
N PHE A 132 5.69 3.19 -13.81
CA PHE A 132 6.14 1.81 -13.87
C PHE A 132 5.09 0.94 -14.58
N GLY A 133 5.51 0.16 -15.59
CA GLY A 133 4.61 -0.65 -16.42
C GLY A 133 3.87 0.13 -17.52
N PHE A 134 4.14 1.44 -17.64
CA PHE A 134 3.64 2.32 -18.70
C PHE A 134 4.82 2.97 -19.45
N GLU A 135 5.87 2.18 -19.68
CA GLU A 135 6.98 2.55 -20.55
C GLU A 135 6.47 2.71 -21.99
N ALA A 136 6.96 3.73 -22.69
CA ALA A 136 6.67 3.85 -24.12
C ALA A 136 7.39 2.71 -24.85
N ALA A 137 6.63 1.88 -25.56
CA ALA A 137 7.19 0.88 -26.45
C ALA A 137 7.72 1.56 -27.72
N HIS A 138 8.88 1.12 -28.20
CA HIS A 138 9.47 1.50 -29.48
C HIS A 138 9.42 0.32 -30.43
#